data_AF-A0A0M1M3H3-F1
#
_entry.id   AF-A0A0M1M3H3-F1
#
_cell.length_a   1.000
_cell.length_b   1.000
_cell.length_c   1.000
_cell.angle_alpha   90.00
_cell.angle_beta   90.00
_cell.angle_gamma   90.00
#
_symmetry.space_group_name_H-M   'P 1'
#
loop_
_entity.id
_entity.type
_entity.pdbx_description
1 polymer ?
#
loop_
_entity_poly.entity_id
_entity_poly.type
_entity_poly.pdbx_seq_one_letter_code
_entity_poly.pdbx_strand_id
1 'polypeptide(L)'
;MTIIDILEKKYSSNPSVIKSLEIIKDNFINLVNDNYELVLDVKGQLQVRIPSLQNRNDYEYKDISDYEYPLVMCMRISEIKNKDIYKHIIAQFIELYKDKLDVFFKDVSTVDKLVNKIKDTKKIISFITYISIFVVIFASISLCVFLNLSNTMRYVIIIAIIGFFLTMIVVQFTKEERVKRIVDGYISIIKTDWYQKELNKQNAFFCHLIE
;
A
#
# COMPACT_ATOMS: atom_id res chain seq x y z
N MET A 1 -8.64 22.95 8.39
CA MET A 1 -7.95 22.04 9.31
C MET A 1 -8.86 20.85 9.54
N THR A 2 -8.39 19.66 9.20
CA THR A 2 -9.09 18.38 9.31
C THR A 2 -8.50 17.56 10.46
N ILE A 3 -9.06 16.38 10.75
CA ILE A 3 -8.44 15.45 11.71
C ILE A 3 -7.08 14.98 11.19
N ILE A 4 -6.95 14.73 9.87
CA ILE A 4 -5.69 14.35 9.22
C ILE A 4 -4.59 15.37 9.52
N ASP A 5 -4.86 16.66 9.27
CA ASP A 5 -3.87 17.72 9.46
C ASP A 5 -3.32 17.77 10.91
N ILE A 6 -4.14 17.35 11.87
CA ILE A 6 -3.78 17.38 13.29
C ILE A 6 -3.02 16.11 13.69
N LEU A 7 -3.44 14.94 13.17
CA LEU A 7 -2.74 13.69 13.38
C LEU A 7 -1.37 13.68 12.70
N GLU A 8 -1.23 14.27 11.50
CA GLU A 8 0.05 14.45 10.82
C GLU A 8 1.04 15.25 11.68
N LYS A 9 0.59 16.36 12.30
CA LYS A 9 1.42 17.14 13.23
C LYS A 9 1.81 16.32 14.45
N LYS A 10 0.86 15.58 15.03
CA LYS A 10 1.07 14.76 16.24
C LYS A 10 2.04 13.60 16.00
N TYR A 11 1.97 12.97 14.83
CA TYR A 11 2.80 11.83 14.44
C TYR A 11 3.90 12.20 13.45
N SER A 12 4.34 13.46 13.45
CA SER A 12 5.35 14.00 12.52
C SER A 12 6.69 13.24 12.55
N SER A 13 6.98 12.52 13.65
CA SER A 13 8.17 11.68 13.80
C SER A 13 8.01 10.24 13.31
N ASN A 14 6.81 9.80 12.89
CA ASN A 14 6.52 8.43 12.47
C ASN A 14 6.13 8.37 10.97
N PRO A 15 7.09 8.07 10.07
CA PRO A 15 6.85 8.04 8.63
C PRO A 15 5.76 7.06 8.19
N SER A 16 5.62 5.92 8.89
CA SER A 16 4.61 4.92 8.53
C SER A 16 3.19 5.41 8.80
N VAL A 17 3.00 6.16 9.90
CA VAL A 17 1.70 6.76 10.23
C VAL A 17 1.40 7.89 9.27
N ILE A 18 2.37 8.77 8.96
CA ILE A 18 2.20 9.86 7.99
C ILE A 18 1.77 9.31 6.64
N LYS A 19 2.47 8.30 6.12
CA LYS A 19 2.11 7.64 4.86
C LYS A 19 0.69 7.06 4.90
N SER A 20 0.28 6.48 6.03
CA SER A 20 -1.08 5.96 6.19
C SER A 20 -2.13 7.07 6.12
N LEU A 21 -1.84 8.23 6.72
CA LEU A 21 -2.71 9.41 6.66
C LEU A 21 -2.77 10.02 5.24
N GLU A 22 -1.65 10.05 4.52
CA GLU A 22 -1.60 10.46 3.11
C GLU A 22 -2.48 9.54 2.24
N ILE A 23 -2.43 8.23 2.43
CA ILE A 23 -3.30 7.28 1.71
C ILE A 23 -4.79 7.60 1.94
N ILE A 24 -5.19 7.92 3.18
CA ILE A 24 -6.57 8.32 3.46
C ILE A 24 -6.90 9.61 2.70
N LYS A 25 -6.02 10.61 2.81
CA LYS A 25 -6.20 11.92 2.18
C LYS A 25 -6.38 11.79 0.67
N ASP A 26 -5.50 11.06 0.00
CA ASP A 26 -5.52 10.91 -1.47
C ASP A 26 -6.80 10.21 -1.98
N ASN A 27 -7.33 9.25 -1.21
CA ASN A 27 -8.51 8.49 -1.60
C ASN A 27 -9.83 9.21 -1.26
N PHE A 28 -9.88 9.98 -0.17
CA PHE A 28 -11.14 10.50 0.37
C PHE A 28 -11.30 12.01 0.33
N ILE A 29 -10.24 12.80 0.16
CA ILE A 29 -10.36 14.27 0.23
C ILE A 29 -11.29 14.83 -0.86
N ASN A 30 -11.31 14.22 -2.04
CA ASN A 30 -12.17 14.62 -3.15
C ASN A 30 -13.61 14.10 -3.01
N LEU A 31 -13.86 13.17 -2.07
CA LEU A 31 -15.19 12.61 -1.79
C LEU A 31 -15.93 13.40 -0.72
N VAL A 32 -15.21 14.20 0.07
CA VAL A 32 -15.80 15.07 1.08
C VAL A 32 -16.43 16.27 0.40
N ASN A 33 -17.70 16.50 0.69
CA ASN A 33 -18.35 17.75 0.32
C ASN A 33 -17.80 18.87 1.20
N ASP A 34 -17.32 19.97 0.60
CA ASP A 34 -16.71 21.10 1.30
C ASP A 34 -17.60 21.73 2.38
N ASN A 35 -18.91 21.52 2.31
CA ASN A 35 -19.89 22.03 3.27
C ASN A 35 -20.15 21.08 4.46
N TYR A 36 -19.47 19.93 4.52
CA TYR A 36 -19.62 18.97 5.61
C TYR A 36 -18.58 19.28 6.67
N GLU A 37 -19.06 19.45 7.90
CA GLU A 37 -18.20 19.91 9.00
C GLU A 37 -18.39 19.09 10.26
N LEU A 38 -17.30 18.89 11.00
CA LEU A 38 -17.31 18.27 12.32
C LEU A 38 -17.56 19.31 13.38
N VAL A 39 -18.58 19.05 14.20
CA VAL A 39 -19.06 19.93 15.27
C VAL A 39 -19.36 19.13 16.53
N LEU A 40 -19.42 19.83 17.66
CA LEU A 40 -19.94 19.28 18.90
C LEU A 40 -21.39 19.72 19.07
N ASP A 41 -22.26 18.79 19.46
CA ASP A 41 -23.62 19.12 19.86
C ASP A 41 -23.65 19.84 21.23
N VAL A 42 -24.85 20.23 21.67
CA VAL A 42 -25.05 20.92 22.96
C VAL A 42 -24.66 20.06 24.17
N LYS A 43 -24.65 18.74 24.03
CA LYS A 43 -24.19 17.76 25.04
C LYS A 43 -22.69 17.45 24.89
N GLY A 44 -22.01 18.09 23.94
CA GLY A 44 -20.59 17.89 23.67
C GLY A 44 -20.28 16.61 22.89
N GLN A 45 -21.24 16.03 22.17
CA GLN A 45 -21.02 14.84 21.34
C GLN A 45 -20.61 15.22 19.91
N LEU A 46 -19.66 14.47 19.33
CA LEU A 46 -19.16 14.68 17.98
C LEU A 46 -20.20 14.28 16.92
N GLN A 47 -20.57 15.24 16.05
CA GLN A 47 -21.54 15.05 14.98
C GLN A 47 -21.06 15.67 13.67
N VAL A 48 -21.68 15.24 12.58
CA VAL A 48 -21.46 15.80 11.24
C VAL A 48 -22.57 16.79 10.93
N ARG A 49 -22.18 18.05 10.69
CA ARG A 49 -23.06 19.13 10.26
C ARG A 49 -23.11 19.17 8.73
N ILE A 50 -24.32 19.12 8.20
CA ILE A 50 -24.59 19.06 6.76
C ILE A 50 -25.64 20.13 6.42
N PRO A 51 -25.51 20.87 5.30
CA PRO A 51 -26.56 21.78 4.87
C PRO A 51 -27.84 21.00 4.51
N SER A 52 -29.00 21.48 4.98
CA SER A 52 -30.28 20.84 4.70
C SER A 52 -30.62 20.95 3.21
N LEU A 53 -31.17 19.86 2.66
CA LEU A 53 -31.69 19.84 1.29
C LEU A 53 -33.02 20.59 1.17
N GLN A 54 -33.74 20.77 2.28
CA GLN A 54 -35.07 21.38 2.30
C GLN A 54 -35.01 22.89 2.47
N ASN A 55 -34.12 23.40 3.33
CA ASN A 55 -33.98 24.82 3.63
C ASN A 55 -32.54 25.28 3.45
N ARG A 56 -32.33 26.30 2.60
CA ARG A 56 -31.01 26.84 2.22
C ARG A 56 -30.16 27.36 3.38
N ASN A 57 -30.78 27.65 4.52
CA ASN A 57 -30.14 28.25 5.69
C ASN A 57 -30.13 27.32 6.92
N ASP A 58 -30.68 26.10 6.80
CA ASP A 58 -30.73 25.16 7.91
C ASP A 58 -29.65 24.09 7.78
N TYR A 59 -29.23 23.56 8.92
CA TYR A 59 -28.27 22.47 9.01
C TYR A 59 -28.94 21.23 9.62
N GLU A 60 -28.65 20.09 9.01
CA GLU A 60 -28.94 18.78 9.56
C GLU A 60 -27.70 18.24 10.28
N TYR A 61 -27.95 17.62 11.42
CA TYR A 61 -26.92 17.00 12.25
C TYR A 61 -27.07 15.49 12.14
N LYS A 62 -26.01 14.83 11.69
CA LYS A 62 -25.97 13.37 11.55
C LYS A 62 -24.95 12.77 12.49
N ASP A 63 -25.18 11.50 12.82
CA ASP A 63 -24.24 10.73 13.61
C ASP A 63 -22.96 10.52 12.81
N ILE A 64 -21.81 10.61 13.48
CA ILE A 64 -20.50 10.35 12.87
C ILE A 64 -20.37 8.90 12.38
N SER A 65 -21.11 7.97 12.98
CA SER A 65 -21.12 6.56 12.60
C SER A 65 -21.81 6.27 11.27
N ASP A 66 -22.60 7.22 10.74
CA ASP A 66 -23.20 7.13 9.40
C ASP A 66 -22.15 7.25 8.28
N TYR A 67 -20.94 7.67 8.61
CA TYR A 67 -19.84 7.89 7.67
C TYR A 67 -18.66 6.97 7.96
N GLU A 68 -18.00 6.50 6.90
CA GLU A 68 -16.72 5.80 7.08
C GLU A 68 -15.68 6.74 7.70
N TYR A 69 -14.96 6.25 8.70
CA TYR A 69 -13.96 7.05 9.42
C TYR A 69 -12.89 7.73 8.52
N PRO A 70 -12.44 7.17 7.37
CA PRO A 70 -11.50 7.86 6.49
C PRO A 70 -12.10 9.15 5.90
N LEU A 71 -13.40 9.14 5.61
CA LEU A 71 -14.13 10.29 5.08
C LEU A 71 -14.31 11.35 6.17
N VAL A 72 -14.70 10.92 7.38
CA VAL A 72 -14.77 11.78 8.58
C VAL A 72 -13.43 12.47 8.85
N MET A 73 -12.31 11.74 8.69
CA MET A 73 -10.97 12.29 8.90
C MET A 73 -10.64 13.45 7.96
N CYS A 74 -11.22 13.45 6.75
CA CYS A 74 -11.07 14.48 5.73
C CYS A 74 -12.05 15.66 5.89
N MET A 75 -13.06 15.58 6.76
CA MET A 75 -14.02 16.67 6.98
C MET A 75 -13.38 17.87 7.68
N ARG A 76 -13.90 19.06 7.39
CA ARG A 76 -13.46 20.31 8.03
C ARG A 76 -13.99 20.39 9.46
N ILE A 77 -13.20 20.92 10.38
CA ILE A 77 -13.67 21.23 11.73
C ILE A 77 -14.19 22.66 11.73
N SER A 78 -15.44 22.93 12.15
CA SER A 78 -16.03 24.28 12.00
C SER A 78 -15.41 25.33 12.94
N GLU A 79 -14.85 24.91 14.08
CA GLU A 79 -14.37 25.80 15.15
C GLU A 79 -12.85 25.73 15.40
N ILE A 80 -12.06 25.87 14.32
CA ILE A 80 -10.58 25.78 14.34
C ILE A 80 -9.92 26.76 15.33
N LYS A 81 -10.57 27.90 15.63
CA LYS A 81 -10.01 28.96 16.48
C LYS A 81 -10.05 28.63 17.98
N ASN A 82 -10.91 27.71 18.42
CA ASN A 82 -10.99 27.32 19.83
C ASN A 82 -10.14 26.07 20.10
N LYS A 83 -9.08 26.23 20.92
CA LYS A 83 -8.12 25.15 21.19
C LYS A 83 -8.73 23.97 21.94
N ASP A 84 -9.70 24.21 22.79
CA ASP A 84 -10.27 23.17 23.65
C ASP A 84 -11.30 22.34 22.88
N ILE A 85 -12.04 22.98 21.96
CA ILE A 85 -13.04 22.32 21.12
C ILE A 85 -12.38 21.36 20.13
N TYR A 86 -11.31 21.75 19.42
CA TYR A 86 -10.66 20.79 18.53
C TYR A 86 -10.00 19.64 19.31
N LYS A 87 -9.45 19.89 20.50
CA LYS A 87 -8.88 18.81 21.34
C LYS A 87 -9.95 17.81 21.74
N HIS A 88 -11.13 18.29 22.11
CA HIS A 88 -12.26 17.46 22.49
C HIS A 88 -12.78 16.62 21.31
N ILE A 89 -12.93 17.24 20.13
CA ILE A 89 -13.29 16.55 18.88
C ILE A 89 -12.30 15.40 18.60
N ILE A 90 -11.00 15.66 18.71
CA ILE A 90 -9.98 14.63 18.46
C ILE A 90 -10.01 13.54 19.51
N ALA A 91 -10.20 13.89 20.79
CA ALA A 91 -10.27 12.90 21.85
C ALA A 91 -11.41 11.91 21.60
N GLN A 92 -12.60 12.41 21.27
CA GLN A 92 -13.75 11.55 20.93
C GLN A 92 -13.53 10.76 19.66
N PHE A 93 -12.96 11.38 18.62
CA PHE A 93 -12.65 10.66 17.38
C PHE A 93 -11.67 9.48 17.64
N ILE A 94 -10.61 9.72 18.41
CA ILE A 94 -9.65 8.68 18.77
C ILE A 94 -10.31 7.62 19.62
N GLU A 95 -11.15 7.98 20.59
CA GLU A 95 -11.88 7.02 21.41
C GLU A 95 -12.77 6.09 20.56
N LEU A 96 -13.45 6.63 19.56
CA LEU A 96 -14.33 5.88 18.67
C LEU A 96 -13.58 4.98 17.66
N TYR A 97 -12.42 5.43 17.17
CA TYR A 97 -11.78 4.82 16.00
C TYR A 97 -10.35 4.30 16.22
N LYS A 98 -9.79 4.38 17.43
CA LYS A 98 -8.41 3.95 17.73
C LYS A 98 -8.10 2.55 17.22
N ASP A 99 -8.95 1.57 17.55
CA ASP A 99 -8.69 0.18 17.17
C ASP A 99 -8.71 0.00 15.65
N LYS A 100 -9.60 0.70 14.94
CA LYS A 100 -9.66 0.68 13.46
C LYS A 100 -8.43 1.33 12.84
N LEU A 101 -7.95 2.44 13.40
CA LEU A 101 -6.73 3.13 12.96
C LEU A 101 -5.48 2.26 13.19
N ASP A 102 -5.39 1.62 14.36
CA ASP A 102 -4.26 0.74 14.68
C ASP A 102 -4.19 -0.47 13.74
N VAL A 103 -5.33 -1.04 13.36
CA VAL A 103 -5.40 -2.09 12.33
C VAL A 103 -4.97 -1.54 10.97
N PHE A 104 -5.49 -0.39 10.56
CA PHE A 104 -5.14 0.23 9.28
C PHE A 104 -3.63 0.56 9.18
N PHE A 105 -3.02 1.13 10.21
CA PHE A 105 -1.58 1.42 10.21
C PHE A 105 -0.73 0.16 10.08
N LYS A 106 -1.15 -0.96 10.69
CA LYS A 106 -0.50 -2.26 10.52
C LYS A 106 -0.69 -2.81 9.11
N ASP A 107 -1.87 -2.64 8.53
CA ASP A 107 -2.17 -3.05 7.16
C ASP A 107 -1.31 -2.29 6.15
N VAL A 108 -1.16 -0.97 6.29
CA VAL A 108 -0.26 -0.16 5.44
C VAL A 108 1.20 -0.63 5.58
N SER A 109 1.67 -0.88 6.81
CA SER A 109 3.01 -1.45 7.02
C SER A 109 3.20 -2.82 6.36
N THR A 110 2.14 -3.62 6.31
CA THR A 110 2.15 -4.93 5.63
C THR A 110 2.27 -4.78 4.12
N VAL A 111 1.59 -3.78 3.53
CA VAL A 111 1.75 -3.43 2.11
C VAL A 111 3.16 -2.92 1.79
N ASP A 112 3.78 -2.15 2.68
CA ASP A 112 5.18 -1.73 2.49
C ASP A 112 6.15 -2.92 2.44
N LYS A 113 5.92 -3.92 3.30
CA LYS A 113 6.68 -5.18 3.25
C LYS A 113 6.42 -5.93 1.95
N LEU A 114 5.18 -5.95 1.44
CA LEU A 114 4.84 -6.52 0.14
C LEU A 114 5.66 -5.87 -0.97
N VAL A 115 5.65 -4.54 -1.07
CA VAL A 115 6.38 -3.80 -2.11
C VAL A 115 7.88 -4.13 -2.09
N ASN A 116 8.49 -4.16 -0.90
CA ASN A 116 9.90 -4.55 -0.77
C ASN A 116 10.13 -6.01 -1.20
N LYS A 117 9.22 -6.92 -0.83
CA LYS A 117 9.31 -8.34 -1.22
C LYS A 117 9.21 -8.53 -2.74
N ILE A 118 8.37 -7.76 -3.42
CA ILE A 118 8.26 -7.76 -4.89
C ILE A 118 9.59 -7.28 -5.50
N LYS A 119 10.15 -6.17 -5.02
CA LYS A 119 11.44 -5.63 -5.49
C LYS A 119 12.59 -6.62 -5.29
N ASP A 120 12.66 -7.27 -4.13
CA ASP A 120 13.69 -8.28 -3.84
C ASP A 120 13.54 -9.50 -4.76
N THR A 121 12.30 -9.96 -4.97
CA THR A 121 12.01 -11.06 -5.88
C THR A 121 12.44 -10.73 -7.31
N LYS A 122 12.16 -9.51 -7.79
CA LYS A 122 12.65 -9.02 -9.10
C LYS A 122 14.18 -9.04 -9.16
N LYS A 123 14.86 -8.51 -8.15
CA LYS A 123 16.33 -8.48 -8.09
C LYS A 123 16.94 -9.88 -8.17
N ILE A 124 16.36 -10.85 -7.45
CA ILE A 124 16.80 -12.25 -7.47
C ILE A 124 16.59 -12.88 -8.86
N ILE A 125 15.41 -12.68 -9.47
CA ILE A 125 15.10 -13.20 -10.81
C ILE A 125 16.06 -12.62 -11.85
N SER A 126 16.29 -11.31 -11.83
CA SER A 126 17.26 -10.65 -12.72
C SER A 126 18.67 -11.18 -12.48
N PHE A 127 19.12 -11.31 -11.23
CA PHE A 127 20.44 -11.84 -10.89
C PHE A 127 20.65 -13.25 -11.43
N ILE A 128 19.70 -14.17 -11.19
CA ILE A 128 19.76 -15.54 -11.71
C ILE A 128 19.83 -15.54 -13.24
N THR A 129 19.04 -14.69 -13.89
CA THR A 129 19.00 -14.56 -15.35
C THR A 129 20.35 -14.10 -15.91
N TYR A 130 20.91 -13.01 -15.39
CA TYR A 130 22.17 -12.45 -15.88
C TYR A 130 23.36 -13.38 -15.60
N ILE A 131 23.41 -14.02 -14.44
CA ILE A 131 24.44 -15.03 -14.14
C ILE A 131 24.31 -16.21 -15.09
N SER A 132 23.10 -16.69 -15.35
CA SER A 132 22.89 -17.82 -16.27
C SER A 132 23.37 -17.47 -17.68
N ILE A 133 23.06 -16.27 -18.19
CA ILE A 133 23.58 -15.78 -19.48
C ILE A 133 25.10 -15.72 -19.46
N PHE A 134 25.71 -15.14 -18.42
CA PHE A 134 27.16 -15.02 -18.30
C PHE A 134 27.84 -16.39 -18.32
N VAL A 135 27.32 -17.35 -17.54
CA VAL A 135 27.83 -18.72 -17.48
C VAL A 135 27.71 -19.41 -18.84
N VAL A 136 26.57 -19.28 -19.53
CA VAL A 136 26.38 -19.86 -20.87
C VAL A 136 27.37 -19.30 -21.89
N ILE A 137 27.57 -17.98 -21.91
CA ILE A 137 28.53 -17.33 -22.82
C ILE A 137 29.96 -17.79 -22.52
N PHE A 138 30.36 -17.75 -21.25
CA PHE A 138 31.71 -18.13 -20.84
C PHE A 138 32.00 -19.61 -21.12
N ALA A 139 31.04 -20.50 -20.83
CA ALA A 139 31.13 -21.93 -21.12
C ALA A 139 31.22 -22.20 -22.63
N SER A 140 30.45 -21.45 -23.45
CA SER A 140 30.47 -21.57 -24.91
C SER A 140 31.82 -21.12 -25.49
N ILE A 141 32.37 -19.99 -25.02
CA ILE A 141 33.70 -19.51 -25.43
C ILE A 141 34.77 -20.53 -25.01
N SER A 142 34.68 -21.09 -23.80
CA SER A 142 35.62 -22.10 -23.31
C SER A 142 35.66 -23.34 -24.21
N LEU A 143 34.50 -23.83 -24.67
CA LEU A 143 34.42 -24.95 -25.61
C LEU A 143 35.07 -24.65 -26.97
N CYS A 144 34.99 -23.41 -27.45
CA CYS A 144 35.59 -23.00 -28.71
C CYS A 144 37.10 -22.76 -28.63
N VAL A 145 37.59 -22.21 -27.52
CA VAL A 145 39.01 -21.83 -27.35
C VAL A 145 39.86 -23.01 -26.89
N PHE A 146 39.37 -23.85 -25.97
CA PHE A 146 40.13 -24.97 -25.42
C PHE A 146 39.87 -26.26 -26.19
N LEU A 147 40.49 -26.37 -27.36
CA LEU A 147 40.31 -27.49 -28.28
C LEU A 147 40.87 -28.83 -27.75
N ASN A 148 41.76 -28.82 -26.75
CA ASN A 148 42.35 -30.05 -26.18
C ASN A 148 41.62 -30.59 -24.93
N LEU A 149 40.38 -30.17 -24.67
CA LEU A 149 39.56 -30.72 -23.60
C LEU A 149 39.23 -32.20 -23.83
N SER A 150 39.27 -33.01 -22.77
CA SER A 150 38.83 -34.40 -22.81
C SER A 150 37.33 -34.49 -23.15
N ASN A 151 36.92 -35.57 -23.82
CA ASN A 151 35.52 -35.78 -24.21
C ASN A 151 34.57 -35.70 -23.01
N THR A 152 34.95 -36.28 -21.87
CA THR A 152 34.18 -36.20 -20.62
C THR A 152 33.95 -34.76 -20.18
N MET A 153 34.99 -33.92 -20.20
CA MET A 153 34.89 -32.52 -19.77
C MET A 153 34.03 -31.69 -20.73
N ARG A 154 34.09 -31.97 -22.05
CA ARG A 154 33.20 -31.34 -23.04
C ARG A 154 31.73 -31.66 -22.78
N TYR A 155 31.39 -32.92 -22.51
CA TYR A 155 30.01 -33.32 -22.20
C TYR A 155 29.48 -32.65 -20.93
N VAL A 156 30.31 -32.54 -19.89
CA VAL A 156 29.94 -31.83 -18.65
C VAL A 156 29.60 -30.36 -18.91
N ILE A 157 30.39 -29.66 -19.73
CA ILE A 157 30.14 -28.25 -20.06
C ILE A 157 28.85 -28.10 -20.90
N ILE A 158 28.62 -28.99 -21.87
CA ILE A 158 27.39 -28.96 -22.69
C ILE A 158 26.15 -29.18 -21.82
N ILE A 159 26.17 -30.16 -20.91
CA ILE A 159 25.06 -30.41 -19.97
C ILE A 159 24.84 -29.19 -19.07
N ALA A 160 25.91 -28.55 -18.58
CA ALA A 160 25.81 -27.33 -17.79
C ALA A 160 25.13 -26.20 -18.57
N ILE A 161 25.51 -25.96 -19.83
CA ILE A 161 24.88 -24.94 -20.69
C ILE A 161 23.38 -25.18 -20.82
N ILE A 162 22.97 -26.42 -21.14
CA ILE A 162 21.56 -26.79 -21.29
C ILE A 162 20.82 -26.57 -19.95
N GLY A 163 21.40 -27.00 -18.84
CA GLY A 163 20.82 -26.82 -17.51
C GLY A 163 20.60 -25.34 -17.16
N PHE A 164 21.62 -24.51 -17.29
CA PHE A 164 21.51 -23.08 -17.00
C PHE A 164 20.51 -22.37 -17.93
N PHE A 165 20.49 -22.73 -19.21
CA PHE A 165 19.53 -22.18 -20.17
C PHE A 165 18.07 -22.54 -19.80
N LEU A 166 17.80 -23.79 -19.45
CA LEU A 166 16.48 -24.22 -19.00
C LEU A 166 16.07 -23.52 -17.70
N THR A 167 16.98 -23.40 -16.73
CA THR A 167 16.67 -22.70 -15.47
C THR A 167 16.32 -21.22 -15.69
N MET A 168 17.06 -20.52 -16.57
CA MET A 168 16.77 -19.15 -16.95
C MET A 168 15.36 -19.01 -17.53
N ILE A 169 15.00 -19.88 -18.48
CA ILE A 169 13.70 -19.90 -19.13
C ILE A 169 12.57 -20.11 -18.11
N VAL A 170 12.69 -21.12 -17.25
CA VAL A 170 11.67 -21.43 -16.23
C VAL A 170 11.50 -20.26 -15.25
N VAL A 171 12.61 -19.64 -14.83
CA VAL A 171 12.56 -18.49 -13.91
C VAL A 171 11.90 -17.28 -14.55
N GLN A 172 12.10 -17.04 -15.84
CA GLN A 172 11.44 -15.95 -16.57
C GLN A 172 9.95 -16.22 -16.77
N PHE A 173 9.57 -17.43 -17.20
CA PHE A 173 8.16 -17.77 -17.39
C PHE A 173 7.36 -17.80 -16.09
N THR A 174 7.97 -18.16 -14.96
CA THR A 174 7.27 -18.20 -13.66
C THR A 174 7.30 -16.88 -12.89
N LYS A 175 7.93 -15.82 -13.43
CA LYS A 175 8.08 -14.51 -12.76
C LYS A 175 6.74 -13.89 -12.40
N GLU A 176 5.83 -13.77 -13.37
CA GLU A 176 4.53 -13.13 -13.19
C GLU A 176 3.66 -13.89 -12.19
N GLU A 177 3.59 -15.22 -12.33
CA GLU A 177 2.78 -16.06 -11.44
C GLU A 177 3.31 -16.03 -9.99
N ARG A 178 4.64 -16.05 -9.80
CA ARG A 178 5.25 -15.95 -8.46
C ARG A 178 4.90 -14.62 -7.79
N VAL A 179 5.01 -13.51 -8.52
CA VAL A 179 4.69 -12.19 -7.97
C VAL A 179 3.20 -12.07 -7.69
N LYS A 180 2.33 -12.53 -8.60
CA LYS A 180 0.89 -12.54 -8.38
C LYS A 180 0.51 -13.28 -7.09
N ARG A 181 1.06 -14.48 -6.86
CA ARG A 181 0.83 -15.24 -5.61
C ARG A 181 1.29 -14.48 -4.36
N ILE A 182 2.40 -13.75 -4.44
CA ILE A 182 2.89 -12.91 -3.33
C ILE A 182 1.92 -11.75 -3.08
N VAL A 183 1.48 -11.06 -4.13
CA VAL A 183 0.51 -9.96 -4.03
C VAL A 183 -0.81 -10.43 -3.42
N ASP A 184 -1.41 -11.48 -3.98
CA ASP A 184 -2.67 -12.03 -3.51
C ASP A 184 -2.58 -12.49 -2.04
N GLY A 185 -1.46 -13.12 -1.66
CA GLY A 185 -1.21 -13.54 -0.29
C GLY A 185 -1.19 -12.37 0.70
N TYR A 186 -0.51 -11.27 0.37
CA TYR A 186 -0.45 -10.11 1.25
C TYR A 186 -1.76 -9.32 1.27
N ILE A 187 -2.45 -9.16 0.14
CA ILE A 187 -3.77 -8.49 0.09
C ILE A 187 -4.82 -9.28 0.88
N SER A 188 -4.74 -10.62 0.90
CA SER A 188 -5.67 -11.45 1.67
C SER A 188 -5.57 -11.28 3.19
N ILE A 189 -4.45 -10.75 3.69
CA ILE A 189 -4.18 -10.55 5.12
C ILE A 189 -4.68 -9.18 5.61
N ILE A 190 -4.93 -8.25 4.68
CA ILE A 190 -5.43 -6.90 4.99
C ILE A 190 -6.83 -7.00 5.57
N LYS A 191 -7.01 -6.44 6.77
CA LYS A 191 -8.28 -6.51 7.52
C LYS A 191 -9.15 -5.28 7.33
N THR A 192 -8.57 -4.18 6.86
CA THR A 192 -9.29 -2.93 6.62
C THR A 192 -10.05 -2.99 5.30
N ASP A 193 -11.38 -3.19 5.35
CA ASP A 193 -12.22 -3.45 4.17
C ASP A 193 -12.10 -2.44 3.03
N TRP A 194 -12.19 -1.13 3.34
CA TRP A 194 -12.09 -0.09 2.32
C TRP A 194 -10.69 -0.07 1.68
N TYR A 195 -9.64 -0.29 2.50
CA TYR A 195 -8.27 -0.30 2.03
C TYR A 195 -7.99 -1.54 1.17
N GLN A 196 -8.55 -2.69 1.56
CA GLN A 196 -8.48 -3.91 0.75
C GLN A 196 -9.16 -3.73 -0.61
N LYS A 197 -10.31 -3.05 -0.68
CA LYS A 197 -10.97 -2.71 -1.95
C LYS A 197 -10.10 -1.83 -2.83
N GLU A 198 -9.43 -0.81 -2.26
CA GLU A 198 -8.50 0.03 -3.01
C GLU A 198 -7.27 -0.75 -3.51
N LEU A 199 -6.67 -1.59 -2.66
CA LEU A 199 -5.55 -2.44 -3.07
C LEU A 199 -5.94 -3.42 -4.18
N ASN A 200 -7.17 -3.96 -4.16
CA ASN A 200 -7.67 -4.82 -5.21
C ASN A 200 -7.81 -4.09 -6.56
N LYS A 201 -8.24 -2.82 -6.57
CA LYS A 201 -8.23 -2.00 -7.79
C LYS A 201 -6.81 -1.79 -8.32
N GLN A 202 -5.86 -1.63 -7.40
CA GLN A 202 -4.44 -1.46 -7.70
C GLN A 202 -3.68 -2.78 -7.91
N ASN A 203 -4.33 -3.94 -7.84
CA ASN A 203 -3.67 -5.25 -7.94
C ASN A 203 -2.91 -5.38 -9.28
N ALA A 204 -3.52 -4.91 -10.37
CA ALA A 204 -2.85 -4.85 -11.67
C ALA A 204 -1.55 -4.03 -11.61
N PHE A 205 -1.53 -2.89 -10.90
CA PHE A 205 -0.34 -2.06 -10.73
C PHE A 205 0.75 -2.77 -9.91
N PHE A 206 0.39 -3.46 -8.82
CA PHE A 206 1.35 -4.25 -8.05
C PHE A 206 1.94 -5.41 -8.86
N CYS A 207 1.15 -6.00 -9.76
CA CYS A 207 1.63 -6.97 -10.73
C CYS A 207 2.46 -6.32 -11.84
N HIS A 208 2.21 -5.05 -12.22
CA HIS A 208 3.00 -4.34 -13.24
C HIS A 208 4.29 -3.69 -12.73
N LEU A 209 4.49 -3.56 -11.41
CA LEU A 209 5.79 -3.26 -10.78
C LEU A 209 6.92 -4.25 -11.17
N ILE A 210 6.55 -5.29 -11.91
CA ILE A 210 7.38 -6.31 -12.55
C ILE A 210 8.13 -5.77 -13.79
N GLU A 211 7.57 -4.82 -14.55
CA GLU A 211 8.25 -4.13 -15.67
C GLU A 211 9.38 -3.23 -15.14
#